data_AF-A0A929FAT4-F1
#
_entry.id   AF-A0A929FAT4-F1
#
_cell.length_a   1.000
_cell.length_b   1.000
_cell.length_c   1.000
_cell.angle_alpha   90.00
_cell.angle_beta   90.00
_cell.angle_gamma   90.00
#
_symmetry.space_group_name_H-M   'P 1'
#
loop_
_entity.id
_entity.type
_entity.pdbx_description
1 polymer ?
#
loop_
_entity_poly.entity_id
_entity_poly.type
_entity_poly.pdbx_seq_one_letter_code
_entity_poly.pdbx_strand_id
1 'polypeptide(L)'
;MTQSRSQRPIKKSLRLIFRYEGETIQLSGIKRVKTIAPPSDDLSPGERASGFWYEVRDSSDQPLYRRIADMPNRYAVEVRSDDPASPLTWETINKPQGLFVVLVPDLGTAQDLVLFSSPIRPLDITPGVETMQARQELEPAQEVARFSLSGIEPERR
;
A
#
# COMPACT_ATOMS: atom_id res chain seq x y z
N MET A 1 -6.88 -49.87 -0.91
CA MET A 1 -7.06 -48.70 -0.02
C MET A 1 -6.39 -47.51 -0.68
N THR A 2 -7.16 -46.66 -1.36
CA THR A 2 -6.67 -45.53 -2.13
C THR A 2 -6.46 -44.34 -1.18
N GLN A 3 -5.22 -43.91 -0.98
CA GLN A 3 -4.95 -42.73 -0.16
C GLN A 3 -5.54 -41.49 -0.83
N SER A 4 -6.48 -40.86 -0.13
CA SER A 4 -7.07 -39.58 -0.50
C SER A 4 -5.95 -38.53 -0.52
N ARG A 5 -5.71 -37.97 -1.71
CA ARG A 5 -4.85 -36.79 -1.88
C ARG A 5 -5.53 -35.66 -1.11
N SER A 6 -5.10 -35.41 0.12
CA SER A 6 -5.49 -34.22 0.87
C SER A 6 -5.17 -33.00 0.00
N GLN A 7 -6.21 -32.42 -0.61
CA GLN A 7 -6.06 -31.22 -1.41
C GLN A 7 -5.60 -30.14 -0.44
N ARG A 8 -4.34 -29.69 -0.54
CA ARG A 8 -3.90 -28.49 0.17
C ARG A 8 -4.90 -27.38 -0.15
N PRO A 9 -5.43 -26.66 0.87
CA PRO A 9 -6.32 -25.54 0.60
C PRO A 9 -5.64 -24.59 -0.37
N ILE A 10 -6.27 -24.31 -1.51
CA ILE A 10 -5.77 -23.30 -2.44
C ILE A 10 -5.89 -21.97 -1.70
N LYS A 11 -4.74 -21.40 -1.31
CA LYS A 11 -4.68 -20.06 -0.72
C LYS A 11 -5.16 -19.06 -1.79
N LYS A 12 -6.28 -18.40 -1.51
CA LYS A 12 -6.88 -17.35 -2.34
C LYS A 12 -6.52 -15.98 -1.77
N SER A 13 -6.49 -14.99 -2.66
CA SER A 13 -6.23 -13.59 -2.30
C SER A 13 -7.21 -12.66 -3.03
N LEU A 14 -7.42 -11.48 -2.45
CA LEU A 14 -8.07 -10.36 -3.10
C LEU A 14 -7.01 -9.44 -3.68
N ARG A 15 -7.13 -9.16 -4.98
CA ARG A 15 -6.40 -8.10 -5.68
C ARG A 15 -7.29 -6.87 -5.69
N LEU A 16 -6.87 -5.83 -4.97
CA LEU A 16 -7.54 -4.54 -4.92
C LEU A 16 -6.78 -3.55 -5.80
N ILE A 17 -7.49 -2.86 -6.69
CA ILE A 17 -6.92 -1.90 -7.63
C ILE A 17 -7.36 -0.52 -7.21
N PHE A 18 -6.41 0.33 -6.85
CA PHE A 18 -6.67 1.69 -6.43
C PHE A 18 -6.27 2.67 -7.52
N ARG A 19 -7.08 3.72 -7.66
CA ARG A 19 -6.71 4.94 -8.37
C ARG A 19 -6.42 6.03 -7.35
N TYR A 20 -5.40 6.83 -7.60
CA TYR A 20 -5.15 8.02 -6.80
C TYR A 20 -4.98 9.26 -7.68
N GLU A 21 -5.39 10.40 -7.12
CA GLU A 21 -5.19 11.75 -7.66
C GLU A 21 -4.88 12.66 -6.46
N GLY A 22 -3.62 13.11 -6.35
CA GLY A 22 -3.12 13.77 -5.14
C GLY A 22 -3.22 12.85 -3.92
N GLU A 23 -3.91 13.34 -2.90
CA GLU A 23 -4.20 12.62 -1.66
C GLU A 23 -5.48 11.77 -1.74
N THR A 24 -6.28 11.92 -2.80
CA THR A 24 -7.53 11.19 -2.96
C THR A 24 -7.24 9.78 -3.46
N ILE A 25 -7.70 8.76 -2.74
CA ILE A 25 -7.56 7.34 -3.12
C ILE A 25 -8.95 6.73 -3.29
N GLN A 26 -9.16 6.02 -4.39
CA GLN A 26 -10.42 5.36 -4.72
C GLN A 26 -10.19 3.89 -5.06
N LEU A 27 -11.03 3.01 -4.52
CA LEU A 27 -11.05 1.61 -4.90
C LEU A 27 -11.77 1.43 -6.24
N SER A 28 -11.00 1.16 -7.29
CA SER A 28 -11.50 1.02 -8.65
C SER A 28 -11.90 -0.42 -9.03
N GLY A 29 -11.47 -1.42 -8.26
CA GLY A 29 -11.87 -2.80 -8.49
C GLY A 29 -11.30 -3.79 -7.50
N ILE A 30 -12.00 -4.92 -7.37
CA ILE A 30 -11.60 -6.04 -6.52
C ILE A 30 -11.70 -7.33 -7.34
N LYS A 31 -10.66 -8.17 -7.29
CA LYS A 31 -10.64 -9.45 -8.00
C LYS A 31 -10.10 -10.56 -7.11
N ARG A 32 -10.85 -11.66 -7.00
CA ARG A 32 -10.33 -12.90 -6.43
C ARG A 32 -9.31 -13.55 -7.35
N VAL A 33 -8.18 -13.93 -6.80
CA VAL A 33 -7.10 -14.60 -7.54
C VAL A 33 -6.63 -15.85 -6.80
N LYS A 34 -6.27 -16.89 -7.55
CA LYS A 34 -5.67 -18.13 -7.03
C LYS A 34 -4.16 -17.94 -6.82
N THR A 35 -3.81 -16.99 -5.96
CA THR A 35 -2.43 -16.62 -5.64
C THR A 35 -2.30 -16.49 -4.13
N ILE A 36 -1.12 -16.78 -3.60
CA ILE A 36 -0.80 -16.61 -2.19
C ILE A 36 -0.45 -15.13 -1.97
N ALA A 37 -1.16 -14.46 -1.08
CA ALA A 37 -0.78 -13.13 -0.62
C ALA A 37 0.58 -13.20 0.07
N PRO A 38 1.40 -12.14 -0.01
CA PRO A 38 2.64 -12.10 0.75
C PRO A 38 2.37 -12.30 2.26
N PRO A 39 3.32 -12.82 3.05
CA PRO A 39 3.12 -13.04 4.49
C PRO A 39 2.76 -11.73 5.21
N SER A 40 2.03 -11.79 6.32
CA SER A 40 1.78 -10.59 7.12
C SER A 40 3.08 -10.12 7.79
N ASP A 41 3.22 -8.82 7.96
CA ASP A 41 4.13 -8.23 8.94
C ASP A 41 3.48 -8.24 10.34
N ASP A 42 4.21 -7.77 11.35
CA ASP A 42 3.71 -7.64 12.73
C ASP A 42 2.44 -6.77 12.76
N LEU A 43 1.41 -7.25 13.46
CA LEU A 43 0.10 -6.61 13.55
C LEU A 43 0.05 -5.46 14.56
N SER A 44 1.07 -5.35 15.42
CA SER A 44 1.17 -4.31 16.45
C SER A 44 2.27 -3.32 16.10
N PRO A 45 2.05 -2.35 15.18
CA PRO A 45 3.03 -1.30 14.98
C PRO A 45 3.23 -0.54 16.29
N GLY A 46 4.49 -0.22 16.62
CA GLY A 46 4.76 0.72 17.69
C GLY A 46 4.07 2.07 17.40
N GLU A 47 3.68 2.81 18.44
CA GLU A 47 2.88 4.05 18.36
C GLU A 47 3.48 5.15 17.46
N ARG A 48 4.74 5.01 17.03
CA ARG A 48 5.48 5.96 16.18
C ARG A 48 5.93 5.37 14.85
N ALA A 49 5.24 4.34 14.35
CA ALA A 49 5.53 3.80 13.03
C ALA A 49 5.30 4.86 11.94
N SER A 50 6.24 4.96 11.02
CA SER A 50 6.20 5.87 9.88
C SER A 50 6.40 5.10 8.56
N GLY A 51 6.03 5.73 7.45
CA GLY A 51 6.01 5.14 6.12
C GLY A 51 4.60 4.81 5.63
N PHE A 52 4.49 3.83 4.74
CA PHE A 52 3.22 3.41 4.15
C PHE A 52 2.96 1.92 4.45
N TRP A 53 1.74 1.60 4.87
CA TRP A 53 1.31 0.23 5.04
C TRP A 53 -0.20 0.11 4.85
N TYR A 54 -0.68 -1.12 4.80
CA TYR A 54 -2.10 -1.41 4.76
C TYR A 54 -2.45 -2.55 5.71
N GLU A 55 -3.67 -2.51 6.21
CA GLU A 55 -4.22 -3.50 7.13
C GLU A 55 -5.54 -4.05 6.59
N VAL A 56 -5.77 -5.35 6.83
CA VAL A 56 -7.12 -5.92 6.75
C VAL A 56 -7.64 -6.04 8.16
N ARG A 57 -8.83 -5.49 8.43
CA ARG A 57 -9.45 -5.50 9.75
C ARG A 57 -10.75 -6.28 9.77
N ASP A 58 -11.06 -6.86 10.93
CA ASP A 58 -12.34 -7.53 11.18
C ASP A 58 -13.45 -6.54 11.59
N SER A 59 -14.63 -7.06 11.93
CA SER A 59 -15.77 -6.26 12.38
C SER A 59 -15.56 -5.54 13.73
N SER A 60 -14.53 -5.93 14.48
CA SER A 60 -14.15 -5.35 15.77
C SER A 60 -12.98 -4.37 15.61
N ASP A 61 -12.65 -3.99 14.37
CA ASP A 61 -11.52 -3.13 13.98
C ASP A 61 -10.15 -3.70 14.40
N GLN A 62 -10.05 -5.02 14.59
CA GLN A 62 -8.79 -5.69 14.91
C GLN A 62 -8.03 -6.07 13.63
N PRO A 63 -6.70 -5.85 13.56
CA PRO A 63 -5.91 -6.21 12.40
C PRO A 63 -5.79 -7.73 12.27
N LEU A 64 -6.21 -8.28 11.12
CA LEU A 64 -6.04 -9.67 10.72
C LEU A 64 -4.80 -9.89 9.85
N TYR A 65 -4.36 -8.82 9.18
CA TYR A 65 -3.24 -8.80 8.25
C TYR A 65 -2.67 -7.40 8.19
N ARG A 66 -1.35 -7.27 8.14
CA ARG A 66 -0.64 -6.01 7.93
C ARG A 66 0.47 -6.18 6.92
N ARG A 67 0.67 -5.17 6.07
CA ARG A 67 1.81 -5.12 5.17
C ARG A 67 2.40 -3.73 4.99
N ILE A 68 3.68 -3.61 5.32
CA ILE A 68 4.53 -2.47 4.99
C ILE A 68 4.83 -2.53 3.49
N ALA A 69 4.69 -1.40 2.81
CA ALA A 69 4.91 -1.30 1.38
C ALA A 69 5.51 0.06 1.01
N ASP A 70 6.09 0.13 -0.19
CA ASP A 70 6.52 1.40 -0.74
C ASP A 70 5.31 2.28 -1.04
N MET A 71 5.47 3.57 -0.77
CA MET A 71 4.43 4.56 -0.96
C MET A 71 4.11 4.72 -2.46
N PRO A 72 2.86 4.48 -2.89
CA PRO A 72 2.53 4.46 -4.32
C PRO A 72 2.45 5.86 -4.93
N ASN A 73 2.20 6.88 -4.09
CA ASN A 73 2.00 8.27 -4.50
C ASN A 73 3.36 8.95 -4.63
N ARG A 74 3.90 9.04 -5.85
CA ARG A 74 5.17 9.73 -6.10
C ARG A 74 4.91 11.21 -6.34
N TYR A 75 5.49 12.07 -5.50
CA TYR A 75 5.42 13.53 -5.62
C TYR A 75 6.64 14.13 -6.30
N ALA A 76 7.69 13.34 -6.51
CA ALA A 76 8.87 13.73 -7.25
C ALA A 76 9.38 12.56 -8.10
N VAL A 77 10.06 12.90 -9.20
CA VAL A 77 10.71 11.95 -10.08
C VAL A 77 12.10 12.44 -10.42
N GLU A 78 13.06 11.52 -10.45
CA GLU A 78 14.39 11.81 -10.97
C GLU A 78 14.33 11.83 -12.49
N VAL A 79 14.72 12.96 -13.08
CA VAL A 79 14.79 13.17 -14.52
C VAL A 79 16.23 13.45 -14.93
N ARG A 80 16.53 13.17 -16.20
CA ARG A 80 17.82 13.55 -16.76
C ARG A 80 17.82 15.05 -17.03
N SER A 81 18.84 15.74 -16.53
CA SER A 81 19.05 17.15 -16.85
C SER A 81 20.02 17.31 -18.03
N ASP A 82 20.01 18.49 -18.63
CA ASP A 82 20.98 18.89 -19.66
C ASP A 82 22.28 19.46 -19.07
N ASP A 83 22.37 19.61 -17.74
CA ASP A 83 23.57 20.06 -17.05
C ASP A 83 24.58 18.90 -16.89
N PRO A 84 25.75 18.95 -17.54
CA PRO A 84 26.77 17.90 -17.41
C PRO A 84 27.31 17.75 -15.99
N ALA A 85 27.24 18.79 -15.16
CA ALA A 85 27.67 18.75 -13.76
C ALA A 85 26.60 18.13 -12.84
N SER A 86 25.34 18.12 -13.27
CA SER A 86 24.21 17.56 -12.52
C SER A 86 23.30 16.75 -13.45
N PRO A 87 23.77 15.60 -13.98
CA PRO A 87 23.06 14.87 -15.04
C PRO A 87 21.72 14.28 -14.59
N LEU A 88 21.44 14.24 -13.28
CA LEU A 88 20.18 13.81 -12.68
C LEU A 88 19.68 14.92 -11.76
N THR A 89 18.43 15.32 -11.94
CA THR A 89 17.74 16.27 -11.07
C THR A 89 16.38 15.72 -10.67
N TRP A 90 15.84 16.18 -9.55
CA TRP A 90 14.51 15.80 -9.09
C TRP A 90 13.51 16.89 -9.45
N GLU A 91 12.41 16.49 -10.10
CA GLU A 91 11.32 17.39 -10.42
C GLU A 91 10.06 17.04 -9.63
N THR A 92 9.36 18.08 -9.15
CA THR A 92 8.08 17.95 -8.46
C THR A 92 6.96 17.63 -9.44
N ILE A 93 6.12 16.66 -9.08
CA ILE A 93 4.92 16.30 -9.84
C ILE A 93 3.75 17.12 -9.27
N ASN A 94 3.31 18.16 -10.00
CA ASN A 94 2.26 19.07 -9.55
C ASN A 94 0.87 18.42 -9.39
N LYS A 95 0.60 17.33 -10.12
CA LYS A 95 -0.67 16.59 -10.07
C LYS A 95 -0.38 15.08 -10.09
N PRO A 96 0.08 14.49 -8.98
CA PRO A 96 0.43 13.09 -8.95
C PRO A 96 -0.84 12.26 -9.09
N GLN A 97 -0.85 11.35 -10.05
CA GLN A 97 -1.99 10.47 -10.31
C GLN A 97 -1.49 9.13 -10.83
N GLY A 98 -2.25 8.07 -10.54
CA GLY A 98 -1.87 6.74 -11.00
C GLY A 98 -2.75 5.63 -10.47
N LEU A 99 -2.28 4.40 -10.70
CA LEU A 99 -2.88 3.19 -10.18
C LEU A 99 -1.85 2.43 -9.33
N PHE A 100 -2.32 1.80 -8.25
CA PHE A 100 -1.54 0.81 -7.53
C PHE A 100 -2.41 -0.39 -7.15
N VAL A 101 -1.75 -1.49 -6.84
CA VAL A 101 -2.42 -2.75 -6.54
C VAL A 101 -1.97 -3.26 -5.19
N VAL A 102 -2.94 -3.65 -4.38
CA VAL A 102 -2.72 -4.34 -3.10
C VAL A 102 -3.21 -5.78 -3.23
N LEU A 103 -2.46 -6.71 -2.64
CA LEU A 103 -2.81 -8.13 -2.59
C LEU A 103 -2.92 -8.58 -1.14
N VAL A 104 -4.13 -8.92 -0.70
CA VAL A 104 -4.42 -9.39 0.66
C VAL A 104 -4.99 -10.80 0.65
N PRO A 105 -4.81 -11.59 1.73
CA PRO A 105 -5.49 -12.88 1.84
C PRO A 105 -7.01 -12.71 1.79
N ASP A 106 -7.71 -13.65 1.14
CA ASP A 106 -9.19 -13.71 1.13
C ASP A 106 -9.65 -14.35 2.46
N LEU A 107 -9.80 -13.52 3.49
CA LEU A 107 -10.19 -13.93 4.84
C LEU A 107 -11.70 -13.75 5.02
N GLY A 108 -12.41 -14.81 5.40
CA GLY A 108 -13.88 -14.78 5.53
C GLY A 108 -14.41 -13.83 6.62
N THR A 109 -13.55 -13.37 7.53
CA THR A 109 -13.85 -12.41 8.59
C THR A 109 -13.38 -10.99 8.26
N ALA A 110 -12.78 -10.76 7.08
CA ALA A 110 -12.32 -9.43 6.66
C ALA A 110 -13.50 -8.49 6.42
N GLN A 111 -13.47 -7.32 7.04
CA GLN A 111 -14.46 -6.27 6.87
C GLN A 111 -13.94 -5.06 6.13
N ASP A 112 -12.73 -4.62 6.45
CA ASP A 112 -12.15 -3.40 5.88
C ASP A 112 -10.71 -3.62 5.42
N LEU A 113 -10.33 -2.89 4.37
CA LEU A 113 -8.94 -2.57 4.08
C LEU A 113 -8.68 -1.12 4.51
N VAL A 114 -7.67 -0.90 5.33
CA VAL A 114 -7.24 0.41 5.80
C VAL A 114 -5.86 0.73 5.25
N LEU A 115 -5.67 1.92 4.71
CA LEU A 115 -4.38 2.43 4.24
C LEU A 115 -3.84 3.44 5.25
N PHE A 116 -2.56 3.29 5.58
CA PHE A 116 -1.82 4.19 6.45
C PHE A 116 -0.67 4.81 5.70
N SER A 117 -0.45 6.10 5.89
CA SER A 117 0.68 6.82 5.31
C SER A 117 1.18 7.91 6.24
N SER A 118 2.50 8.07 6.32
CA SER A 118 3.09 9.32 6.76
C SER A 118 2.71 10.43 5.78
N PRO A 119 2.42 11.65 6.26
CA PRO A 119 2.25 12.82 5.41
C PRO A 119 3.40 12.97 4.43
N ILE A 120 3.08 13.05 3.14
CA ILE A 120 4.06 13.25 2.08
C ILE A 120 4.03 14.72 1.74
N ARG A 121 4.92 15.48 2.35
CA ARG A 121 5.15 16.86 1.88
C ARG A 121 5.91 16.76 0.56
N PRO A 122 5.55 17.55 -0.48
CA PRO A 122 6.48 17.78 -1.58
C PRO A 122 7.82 18.11 -0.96
N LEU A 123 8.84 17.34 -1.28
CA LEU A 123 10.18 17.66 -0.84
C LEU A 123 10.45 19.06 -1.42
N ASP A 124 10.72 20.06 -0.57
CA ASP A 124 11.16 21.37 -1.04
C ASP A 124 12.57 21.16 -1.63
N ILE A 125 12.62 20.66 -2.85
CA ILE A 125 13.86 20.35 -3.54
C ILE A 125 14.43 21.69 -3.99
N THR A 126 15.29 22.27 -3.16
CA THR A 126 16.10 23.41 -3.59
C THR A 126 17.20 22.88 -4.50
N PRO A 127 17.28 23.31 -5.77
CA PRO A 127 18.34 22.87 -6.67
C PRO A 127 19.72 23.18 -6.07
N GLY A 128 20.62 22.18 -6.04
CA GLY A 128 21.99 22.35 -5.56
C GLY A 128 22.24 22.09 -4.07
N VAL A 129 21.23 21.70 -3.30
CA VAL A 129 21.44 21.19 -1.93
C VAL A 129 21.63 19.67 -2.00
N GLU A 130 22.82 19.17 -1.65
CA GLU A 130 23.07 17.73 -1.50
C GLU A 130 22.00 17.12 -0.59
N THR A 131 21.16 16.26 -1.16
CA THR A 131 19.96 15.66 -0.55
C THR A 131 20.26 14.65 0.56
N MET A 132 21.41 14.76 1.23
CA MET A 132 21.84 13.84 2.28
C MET A 132 21.32 14.20 3.68
N GLN A 133 20.60 15.31 3.86
CA GLN A 133 20.13 15.76 5.18
C GLN A 133 18.61 15.77 5.38
N ALA A 134 17.81 15.41 4.38
CA ALA A 134 16.38 15.18 4.60
C ALA A 134 16.10 13.75 5.12
N ARG A 135 16.84 13.31 6.14
CA ARG A 135 16.24 12.44 7.16
C ARG A 135 15.30 13.32 8.00
N GLN A 136 14.27 13.90 7.37
CA GLN A 136 13.11 14.29 8.15
C GLN A 136 12.63 12.99 8.78
N GLU A 137 12.67 12.91 10.10
CA GLU A 137 11.91 11.89 10.83
C GLU A 137 10.51 11.95 10.24
N LEU A 138 10.15 10.91 9.47
CA LEU A 138 8.83 10.86 8.87
C LEU A 138 7.85 10.94 10.02
N GLU A 139 6.95 11.91 9.94
CA GLU A 139 5.87 12.06 10.90
C GLU A 139 5.14 10.71 11.02
N PRO A 140 4.63 10.35 12.21
CA PRO A 140 3.86 9.13 12.38
C PRO A 140 2.76 9.02 11.34
N ALA A 141 2.63 7.83 10.76
CA ALA A 141 1.63 7.60 9.74
C ALA A 141 0.22 7.60 10.34
N GLN A 142 -0.72 8.07 9.53
CA GLN A 142 -2.13 8.20 9.89
C GLN A 142 -2.98 7.37 8.93
N GLU A 143 -4.21 7.04 9.34
CA GLU A 143 -5.19 6.46 8.43
C GLU A 143 -5.52 7.50 7.33
N VAL A 144 -5.26 7.13 6.07
CA VAL A 144 -5.51 8.00 4.92
C VAL A 144 -6.71 7.55 4.10
N ALA A 145 -7.09 6.28 4.19
CA ALA A 145 -8.28 5.76 3.53
C ALA A 145 -8.74 4.44 4.14
N ARG A 146 -10.05 4.18 4.06
CA ARG A 146 -10.68 2.93 4.47
C ARG A 146 -11.69 2.48 3.43
N PHE A 147 -11.69 1.19 3.11
CA PHE A 147 -12.55 0.59 2.11
C PHE A 147 -13.21 -0.67 2.64
N SER A 148 -14.53 -0.74 2.53
CA SER A 148 -15.25 -1.95 2.93
C SER A 148 -14.99 -3.10 1.97
N LEU A 149 -14.68 -4.25 2.54
CA LEU A 149 -14.59 -5.57 1.91
C LEU A 149 -15.86 -6.41 2.14
N SER A 150 -16.80 -5.88 2.93
CA SER A 150 -18.07 -6.54 3.20
C SER A 150 -18.91 -6.66 1.93
N GLY A 151 -19.53 -7.83 1.73
CA GLY A 151 -20.35 -8.09 0.54
C GLY A 151 -19.59 -8.68 -0.66
N ILE A 152 -18.28 -8.89 -0.56
CA ILE A 152 -17.56 -9.72 -1.54
C ILE A 152 -17.89 -11.18 -1.20
N GLU A 153 -18.99 -11.74 -1.74
CA GLU A 153 -19.42 -13.11 -1.42
C GLU A 153 -18.29 -14.13 -1.66
N PRO A 154 -17.96 -15.02 -0.71
CA PRO A 154 -16.99 -16.07 -0.94
C PRO A 154 -17.46 -16.96 -2.09
N GLU A 155 -16.55 -17.31 -3.00
CA GLU A 155 -16.87 -18.24 -4.10
C GLU A 155 -17.36 -19.57 -3.47
N ARG A 156 -18.61 -19.95 -3.76
CA ARG A 156 -19.19 -21.20 -3.26
C ARG A 156 -18.29 -22.37 -3.69
N ARG A 157 -17.92 -23.21 -2.73
CA ARG A 157 -17.04 -24.37 -2.92
C ARG A 157 -17.65 -25.41 -3.85
#